data_AF-A0A3B8T1D8-F1
#
_entry.id   AF-A0A3B8T1D8-F1
#
_cell.length_a   1.000
_cell.length_b   1.000
_cell.length_c   1.000
_cell.angle_alpha   90.00
_cell.angle_beta   90.00
_cell.angle_gamma   90.00
#
_symmetry.space_group_name_H-M   'P 1'
#
loop_
_entity.id
_entity.type
_entity.pdbx_description
1 polymer ?
#
loop_
_entity_poly.entity_id
_entity_poly.type
_entity_poly.pdbx_seq_one_letter_code
_entity_poly.pdbx_strand_id
1 'polypeptide(L)' 'AGVQNVLSKCYGSTNPMNVIRATINALVDMNSPESVAAKRGLPVDEILG' A
#
# COMPACT_ATOMS: atom_id res chain seq x y z
N ALA A 1 -5.86 -11.18 7.72
CA ALA A 1 -7.17 -10.93 7.08
C ALA A 1 -7.72 -9.63 7.68
N GLY A 2 -7.88 -8.55 6.89
CA GLY A 2 -8.17 -7.23 7.47
C GLY A 2 -8.55 -6.11 6.50
N VAL A 3 -8.48 -6.33 5.18
CA VAL A 3 -8.96 -5.36 4.18
C VAL A 3 -10.28 -5.88 3.63
N GLN A 4 -11.39 -5.20 3.93
CA GLN A 4 -12.74 -5.60 3.49
C GLN A 4 -13.10 -5.01 2.12
N ASN A 5 -12.58 -3.83 1.80
CA ASN A 5 -12.88 -3.12 0.56
C ASN A 5 -11.57 -2.76 -0.12
N VAL A 6 -11.28 -3.38 -1.25
CA VAL A 6 -10.11 -3.10 -2.08
C VAL A 6 -10.46 -3.27 -3.54
N LEU A 7 -10.07 -2.30 -4.37
CA LEU A 7 -10.09 -2.43 -5.82
C LEU A 7 -8.73 -2.97 -6.25
N SER A 8 -8.68 -4.18 -6.80
CA SER A 8 -7.44 -4.80 -7.27
C SER A 8 -7.59 -5.27 -8.71
N LYS A 9 -6.52 -5.13 -9.50
CA LYS A 9 -6.42 -5.71 -10.84
C LYS A 9 -5.01 -6.24 -11.07
N CYS A 10 -4.89 -7.55 -11.28
CA CYS A 10 -3.62 -8.17 -11.65
C CYS A 10 -3.41 -7.98 -13.16
N TYR A 11 -2.34 -7.28 -13.53
CA TYR A 11 -1.89 -7.16 -14.92
C TYR A 11 -0.66 -8.04 -15.13
N GLY A 12 -0.55 -8.72 -16.28
CA GLY A 12 0.54 -9.64 -16.59
C GLY A 12 0.25 -11.11 -16.21
N SER A 13 1.25 -11.83 -15.70
CA SER A 13 1.12 -13.26 -15.36
C SER A 13 0.17 -13.48 -14.17
N THR A 14 -0.79 -14.38 -14.35
CA THR A 14 -1.79 -14.74 -13.33
C THR A 14 -1.38 -15.92 -12.46
N ASN A 15 -0.07 -16.25 -12.40
CA ASN A 15 0.42 -17.33 -11.55
C ASN A 15 0.14 -17.02 -10.05
N PRO A 16 -0.61 -17.87 -9.33
CA PRO A 16 -1.03 -17.62 -7.95
C PRO A 16 0.14 -17.29 -7.00
N MET A 17 1.29 -17.95 -7.15
CA MET A 17 2.45 -17.71 -6.28
C MET A 17 3.02 -16.29 -6.45
N ASN A 18 3.05 -15.80 -7.68
CA ASN A 18 3.54 -14.46 -7.99
C ASN A 18 2.54 -13.40 -7.54
N VAL A 19 1.24 -13.66 -7.71
CA VAL A 19 0.18 -12.76 -7.22
C VAL A 19 0.25 -12.63 -5.69
N ILE A 20 0.38 -13.73 -4.95
CA ILE A 20 0.48 -13.70 -3.49
C ILE A 20 1.71 -12.91 -3.03
N ARG A 21 2.89 -13.18 -3.63
CA ARG A 21 4.11 -12.41 -3.32
C ARG A 21 3.95 -10.91 -3.62
N ALA A 22 3.38 -10.57 -4.77
CA ALA A 22 3.12 -9.18 -5.15
C ALA A 22 2.16 -8.49 -4.17
N THR A 23 1.10 -9.19 -3.74
CA THR A 23 0.15 -8.66 -2.75
C THR A 23 0.82 -8.42 -1.39
N ILE A 24 1.66 -9.34 -0.92
CA ILE A 24 2.37 -9.16 0.36
C ILE A 24 3.34 -7.98 0.26
N ASN A 25 4.13 -7.89 -0.80
CA ASN A 25 5.07 -6.78 -0.99
C ASN A 25 4.34 -5.44 -1.05
N ALA A 26 3.23 -5.36 -1.79
CA ALA A 26 2.41 -4.15 -1.87
C ALA A 26 1.84 -3.70 -0.51
N LEU A 27 1.48 -4.64 0.37
CA LEU A 27 1.01 -4.34 1.72
C LEU A 27 2.16 -3.88 2.64
N VAL A 28 3.36 -4.44 2.47
CA VAL A 28 4.55 -4.04 3.25
C VAL A 28 5.04 -2.65 2.84
N ASP A 29 5.00 -2.34 1.54
CA ASP A 29 5.42 -1.05 0.99
C ASP A 29 4.37 0.06 1.21
N MET A 30 3.19 -0.27 1.75
CA MET A 30 2.16 0.70 2.06
C MET A 30 2.63 1.61 3.21
N ASN A 31 2.80 2.89 2.91
CA ASN A 31 3.21 3.88 3.90
C ASN A 31 1.99 4.60 4.46
N SER A 32 1.93 4.76 5.78
CA SER A 32 0.89 5.57 6.41
C SER A 32 1.20 7.07 6.28
N PRO A 33 0.18 7.94 6.19
CA PRO A 33 0.36 9.39 6.07
C PRO A 33 1.25 9.97 7.18
N GLU A 34 1.15 9.44 8.41
CA GLU A 34 1.94 9.87 9.57
C GLU A 34 3.42 9.52 9.40
N SER A 35 3.72 8.34 8.85
CA SER A 35 5.10 7.93 8.56
C SER A 35 5.72 8.82 7.47
N VAL A 36 4.94 9.20 6.46
CA VAL A 36 5.40 10.11 5.39
C VAL A 36 5.57 11.54 5.92
N ALA A 37 4.67 12.01 6.79
CA ALA A 37 4.73 13.32 7.43
C ALA A 37 5.97 13.45 8.32
N ALA A 38 6.24 12.44 9.16
CA ALA A 38 7.44 12.38 10.00
C ALA A 38 8.73 12.35 9.18
N LYS A 39 8.77 11.62 8.05
CA LYS A 39 9.92 11.61 7.13
C LYS A 39 10.15 12.96 6.45
N ARG A 40 9.08 13.70 6.14
CA ARG A 40 9.13 15.00 5.43
C ARG A 40 9.23 16.20 6.38
N GLY A 41 9.02 16.02 7.69
CA GLY A 41 9.03 17.10 8.67
C GLY A 41 7.84 18.07 8.53
N LEU A 42 6.77 17.64 7.86
CA LEU A 42 5.57 18.44 7.62
C LEU A 42 4.43 17.93 8.51
N PRO A 43 3.45 18.79 8.86
CA PRO A 43 2.24 18.35 9.54
C PRO A 43 1.45 17.37 8.67
N VAL A 44 0.78 16.40 9.29
CA VAL A 44 -0.04 15.38 8.59
C VAL A 44 -1.14 16.03 7.73
N ASP A 45 -1.63 17.20 8.16
CA ASP A 45 -2.67 17.97 7.47
C ASP A 45 -2.23 18.43 6.06
N GLU A 46 -0.94 18.72 5.85
CA GLU A 46 -0.40 19.06 4.51
C GLU A 46 -0.19 17.83 3.61
N ILE A 47 -0.20 16.61 4.17
CA ILE A 47 -0.07 15.36 3.41
C ILE A 47 -1.45 14.83 2.99
N LEU A 48 -2.49 15.17 3.73
CA LEU A 48 -3.88 14.82 3.46
C LEU A 48 -4.65 15.92 2.71
N GLY A 49 -4.12 17.15 2.68
CA GLY A 49 -4.72 18.35 2.08
C GLY A 49 -4.52 18.49 0.58
#